data_AF-A0A7S4I4N6-F1
#
_entry.id   AF-A0A7S4I4N6-F1
#
_cell.length_a   1.000
_cell.length_b   1.000
_cell.length_c   1.000
_cell.angle_alpha   90.00
_cell.angle_beta   90.00
_cell.angle_gamma   90.00
#
_symmetry.space_group_name_H-M   'P 1'
#
loop_
_entity.id
_entity.type
_entity.pdbx_description
1 polymer ?
#
loop_
_entity_poly.entity_id
_entity_poly.type
_entity_poly.pdbx_seq_one_letter_code
_entity_poly.pdbx_strand_id
1 'polypeptide(L)'
;QLRDIGFTAMQLAYNGGLSGGYSMQEINDGGFTADSLKAEGFTASKIREGNYTVHQIKDAGFTAKQLKAESFEARLLLQAGFDLRQLVADGYTGRELKDEA
;
A
#
# COMPACT_ATOMS: atom_id res chain seq x y z
N GLN A 1 20.45 -3.84 -5.44
CA GLN A 1 19.12 -4.12 -4.84
C GLN A 1 18.50 -5.33 -5.55
N LEU A 2 17.55 -6.07 -4.94
CA LEU A 2 16.93 -7.25 -5.58
C LEU A 2 16.23 -6.88 -6.90
N ARG A 3 15.80 -5.63 -7.04
CA ARG A 3 15.26 -5.05 -8.28
C ARG A 3 16.30 -4.96 -9.42
N ASP A 4 17.59 -4.77 -9.12
CA ASP A 4 18.63 -4.54 -10.14
C ASP A 4 19.02 -5.83 -10.90
N ILE A 5 18.70 -6.99 -10.34
CA ILE A 5 19.01 -8.31 -10.92
C ILE A 5 17.85 -8.87 -11.76
N GLY A 6 16.84 -8.05 -12.08
CA GLY A 6 15.80 -8.36 -13.08
C GLY A 6 14.60 -9.18 -12.57
N PHE A 7 14.51 -9.44 -11.26
CA PHE A 7 13.32 -10.06 -10.67
C PHE A 7 12.24 -9.00 -10.41
N THR A 8 10.98 -9.37 -10.65
CA THR A 8 9.81 -8.61 -10.22
C THR A 8 9.49 -8.91 -8.76
N ALA A 9 8.84 -7.99 -8.06
CA ALA A 9 8.39 -8.24 -6.69
C ALA A 9 7.38 -9.41 -6.64
N MET A 10 6.57 -9.58 -7.67
CA MET A 10 5.62 -10.67 -7.81
C MET A 10 6.31 -12.03 -7.91
N GLN A 11 7.43 -12.12 -8.65
CA GLN A 11 8.24 -13.34 -8.66
C GLN A 11 8.86 -13.66 -7.29
N LEU A 12 9.25 -12.62 -6.55
CA LEU A 12 9.82 -12.80 -5.21
C LEU A 12 8.75 -13.18 -4.17
N ALA A 13 7.56 -12.57 -4.25
CA ALA A 13 6.44 -12.79 -3.35
C ALA A 13 5.69 -14.11 -3.62
N TYR A 14 5.58 -14.50 -4.89
CA TYR A 14 4.74 -15.60 -5.36
C TYR A 14 5.59 -16.62 -6.14
N ASN A 15 6.56 -17.22 -5.46
CA ASN A 15 7.34 -18.30 -6.04
C ASN A 15 6.53 -19.61 -5.95
N GLY A 16 5.69 -19.86 -6.97
CA GLY A 16 4.63 -20.87 -7.00
C GLY A 16 5.01 -22.26 -6.52
N GLY A 17 4.76 -22.55 -5.23
CA GLY A 17 4.78 -23.92 -4.68
C GLY A 17 6.06 -24.35 -3.97
N LEU A 18 7.07 -23.49 -3.83
CA LEU A 18 8.22 -23.75 -2.95
C LEU A 18 8.11 -22.85 -1.73
N SER A 19 8.22 -23.46 -0.56
CA SER A 19 8.03 -22.91 0.79
C SER A 19 9.12 -21.87 1.19
N GLY A 20 9.32 -20.84 0.37
CA GLY A 20 10.37 -19.82 0.53
C GLY A 20 10.18 -18.57 -0.33
N GLY A 21 8.95 -18.05 -0.45
CA GLY A 21 8.72 -16.72 -1.01
C GLY A 21 9.21 -15.62 -0.05
N TYR A 22 9.72 -14.52 -0.59
CA TYR A 22 10.13 -13.36 0.22
C TYR A 22 8.92 -12.69 0.84
N SER A 23 9.05 -12.28 2.10
CA SER A 23 8.08 -11.41 2.75
C SER A 23 8.03 -10.04 2.06
N MET A 24 6.91 -9.34 2.19
CA MET A 24 6.78 -7.98 1.67
C MET A 24 7.81 -7.01 2.28
N GLN A 25 8.28 -7.32 3.50
CA GLN A 25 9.34 -6.57 4.15
C GLN A 25 10.68 -6.81 3.44
N GLU A 26 11.04 -8.06 3.13
CA GLU A 26 12.27 -8.35 2.37
C GLU A 26 12.21 -7.78 0.95
N ILE A 27 11.03 -7.71 0.35
CA ILE A 27 10.82 -7.03 -0.94
C ILE A 27 11.07 -5.52 -0.80
N ASN A 28 10.60 -4.89 0.28
CA ASN A 28 10.91 -3.49 0.57
C ASN A 28 12.42 -3.26 0.79
N ASP A 29 13.05 -4.08 1.64
CA ASP A 29 14.50 -4.06 1.88
C ASP A 29 15.30 -4.32 0.60
N GLY A 30 14.70 -5.09 -0.32
CA GLY A 30 15.18 -5.35 -1.67
C GLY A 30 15.16 -4.15 -2.62
N GLY A 31 14.63 -3.00 -2.20
CA GLY A 31 14.62 -1.75 -2.98
C GLY A 31 13.41 -1.56 -3.89
N PHE A 32 12.35 -2.34 -3.71
CA PHE A 32 11.10 -2.10 -4.41
C PHE A 32 10.37 -0.91 -3.79
N THR A 33 9.63 -0.17 -4.59
CA THR A 33 8.83 0.97 -4.15
C THR A 33 7.35 0.64 -4.24
N ALA A 34 6.52 1.30 -3.44
CA ALA A 34 5.08 1.05 -3.44
C ALA A 34 4.43 1.26 -4.82
N ASP A 35 4.95 2.18 -5.65
CA ASP A 35 4.49 2.40 -7.04
C ASP A 35 4.78 1.19 -7.93
N SER A 36 5.97 0.60 -7.80
CA SER A 36 6.37 -0.58 -8.56
C SER A 36 5.52 -1.79 -8.14
N LEU A 37 5.28 -1.96 -6.83
CA LEU A 37 4.39 -3.00 -6.31
C LEU A 37 2.95 -2.82 -6.81
N LYS A 38 2.44 -1.59 -6.83
CA LYS A 38 1.11 -1.31 -7.39
C LYS A 38 1.06 -1.64 -8.88
N ALA A 39 2.09 -1.30 -9.65
CA ALA A 39 2.17 -1.59 -11.08
C ALA A 39 2.19 -3.10 -11.36
N GLU A 40 2.76 -3.88 -10.44
CA GLU A 40 2.74 -5.35 -10.47
C GLU A 40 1.43 -5.96 -9.95
N GLY A 41 0.46 -5.14 -9.51
CA GLY A 41 -0.87 -5.59 -9.11
C GLY A 41 -1.05 -5.89 -7.63
N PHE A 42 -0.09 -5.53 -6.77
CA PHE A 42 -0.25 -5.67 -5.32
C PHE A 42 -1.28 -4.69 -4.78
N THR A 43 -2.06 -5.13 -3.78
CA THR A 43 -3.01 -4.27 -3.07
C THR A 43 -2.31 -3.42 -2.02
N ALA A 44 -2.95 -2.32 -1.61
CA ALA A 44 -2.41 -1.45 -0.57
C ALA A 44 -2.21 -2.17 0.77
N SER A 45 -3.11 -3.09 1.14
CA SER A 45 -2.96 -3.94 2.34
C SER A 45 -1.70 -4.79 2.25
N LYS A 46 -1.46 -5.43 1.10
CA LYS A 46 -0.29 -6.27 0.91
C LYS A 46 1.00 -5.47 0.96
N ILE A 47 1.00 -4.27 0.36
CA ILE A 47 2.13 -3.33 0.45
C ILE A 47 2.34 -2.89 1.90
N ARG A 48 1.28 -2.64 2.67
CA ARG A 48 1.38 -2.24 4.07
C ARG A 48 2.04 -3.30 4.96
N GLU A 49 1.87 -4.59 4.65
CA GLU A 49 2.59 -5.69 5.33
C GLU A 49 4.12 -5.59 5.16
N GLY A 50 4.59 -4.90 4.12
CA GLY A 50 6.02 -4.66 3.86
C GLY A 50 6.61 -3.47 4.62
N ASN A 51 5.96 -2.99 5.68
CA ASN A 51 6.34 -1.79 6.45
C ASN A 51 6.32 -0.47 5.66
N TYR A 52 5.68 -0.41 4.50
CA TYR A 52 5.48 0.84 3.78
C TYR A 52 4.52 1.74 4.54
N THR A 53 4.83 3.03 4.61
CA THR A 53 3.96 4.03 5.22
C THR A 53 2.76 4.33 4.32
N VAL A 54 1.65 4.79 4.91
CA VAL A 54 0.46 5.19 4.12
C VAL A 54 0.79 6.38 3.21
N HIS A 55 1.76 7.21 3.58
CA HIS A 55 2.30 8.26 2.69
C HIS A 55 2.95 7.65 1.43
N GLN A 56 3.79 6.63 1.57
CA GLN A 56 4.38 5.94 0.41
C GLN A 56 3.31 5.24 -0.46
N ILE A 57 2.28 4.67 0.17
CA ILE A 57 1.15 4.09 -0.55
C ILE A 57 0.35 5.17 -1.29
N LYS A 58 0.16 6.34 -0.70
CA LYS A 58 -0.43 7.50 -1.39
C LYS A 58 0.44 7.95 -2.58
N ASP A 59 1.75 8.08 -2.39
CA ASP A 59 2.69 8.50 -3.44
C ASP A 59 2.76 7.49 -4.59
N ALA A 60 2.52 6.21 -4.31
CA ALA A 60 2.30 5.16 -5.31
C ALA A 60 1.02 5.36 -6.14
N GLY A 61 0.19 6.34 -5.77
CA GLY A 61 -1.04 6.73 -6.45
C GLY A 61 -2.24 5.90 -6.06
N PHE A 62 -2.25 5.24 -4.89
CA PHE A 62 -3.49 4.66 -4.37
C PHE A 62 -4.45 5.78 -3.96
N THR A 63 -5.71 5.65 -4.37
CA THR A 63 -6.78 6.59 -4.01
C THR A 63 -7.35 6.24 -2.64
N ALA A 64 -7.93 7.23 -1.93
CA ALA A 64 -8.57 6.95 -0.65
C ALA A 64 -9.71 5.93 -0.79
N LYS A 65 -10.37 5.89 -1.96
CA LYS A 65 -11.41 4.89 -2.25
C LYS A 65 -10.86 3.47 -2.28
N GLN A 66 -9.69 3.26 -2.89
CA GLN A 66 -9.02 1.96 -2.90
C GLN A 66 -8.58 1.55 -1.49
N LEU A 67 -8.04 2.49 -0.72
CA LEU A 67 -7.66 2.26 0.67
C LEU A 67 -8.88 1.95 1.55
N LYS A 68 -10.01 2.61 1.33
CA LYS A 68 -11.27 2.33 2.01
C LYS A 68 -11.78 0.92 1.72
N ALA A 69 -11.72 0.48 0.46
CA ALA A 69 -12.11 -0.88 0.09
C ALA A 69 -11.26 -1.95 0.82
N GLU A 70 -10.03 -1.58 1.17
CA GLU A 70 -9.07 -2.36 1.95
C GLU A 70 -9.17 -2.10 3.48
N SER A 71 -10.26 -1.47 3.94
CA SER A 71 -10.53 -1.15 5.36
C SER A 71 -9.49 -0.24 6.05
N PHE A 72 -8.80 0.62 5.31
CA PHE A 72 -7.93 1.62 5.92
C PHE A 72 -8.74 2.72 6.64
N GLU A 73 -8.32 3.02 7.85
CA GLU A 73 -8.85 4.08 8.71
C GLU A 73 -8.57 5.49 8.13
N ALA A 74 -9.55 6.38 8.26
CA ALA A 74 -9.48 7.73 7.71
C ALA A 74 -8.31 8.55 8.31
N ARG A 75 -8.00 8.33 9.58
CA ARG A 75 -6.90 8.92 10.36
C ARG A 75 -5.57 8.62 9.71
N LEU A 76 -5.35 7.38 9.29
CA LEU A 76 -4.11 6.96 8.65
C LEU A 76 -3.94 7.67 7.31
N LEU A 77 -5.04 7.88 6.59
CA LEU A 77 -5.04 8.62 5.34
C LEU A 77 -4.81 10.12 5.58
N LEU A 78 -5.44 10.72 6.60
CA LEU A 78 -5.19 12.11 6.99
C LEU A 78 -3.72 12.33 7.36
N GLN A 79 -3.12 11.42 8.13
CA GLN A 79 -1.70 11.46 8.48
C GLN A 79 -0.79 11.29 7.27
N ALA A 80 -1.23 10.54 6.25
CA ALA A 80 -0.55 10.43 4.96
C ALA A 80 -0.73 11.67 4.06
N GLY A 81 -1.49 12.68 4.52
CA GLY A 81 -1.74 13.92 3.80
C GLY A 81 -2.84 13.80 2.75
N PHE A 82 -3.81 12.91 2.92
CA PHE A 82 -5.09 13.04 2.22
C PHE A 82 -5.92 14.15 2.87
N ASP A 83 -6.64 14.94 2.07
CA ASP A 83 -7.54 15.96 2.58
C ASP A 83 -8.92 15.39 2.92
N LEU A 84 -9.59 15.98 3.92
CA LEU A 84 -10.97 15.61 4.28
C LEU A 84 -11.92 15.62 3.07
N ARG A 85 -11.76 16.58 2.15
CA ARG A 85 -12.55 16.66 0.91
C ARG A 85 -12.34 15.44 0.02
N GLN A 86 -11.10 14.98 -0.10
CA GLN A 86 -10.75 13.79 -0.87
C GLN A 86 -11.38 12.55 -0.23
N LEU A 87 -11.27 12.41 1.09
CA LEU A 87 -11.85 11.28 1.81
C LEU A 87 -13.38 11.22 1.66
N VAL A 88 -14.07 12.35 1.81
CA VAL A 88 -15.53 12.41 1.61
C VAL A 88 -15.91 12.07 0.16
N ALA A 89 -15.18 12.62 -0.82
CA ALA A 89 -15.42 12.32 -2.24
C ALA A 89 -15.22 10.82 -2.56
N ASP A 90 -14.26 10.20 -1.88
CA ASP A 90 -13.93 8.78 -2.02
C ASP A 90 -14.78 7.85 -1.15
N GLY A 91 -15.79 8.41 -0.46
CA GLY A 91 -16.85 7.67 0.21
C GLY A 91 -16.68 7.50 1.72
N TYR A 92 -15.70 8.15 2.35
CA TYR A 92 -15.64 8.26 3.81
C TYR A 92 -16.78 9.13 4.34
N THR A 93 -17.43 8.66 5.38
CA THR A 93 -18.55 9.31 6.03
C THR A 93 -18.05 10.28 7.10
N GLY A 94 -18.85 11.31 7.40
CA GLY A 94 -18.53 12.24 8.48
C GLY A 94 -18.34 11.57 9.85
N ARG A 95 -18.90 10.37 10.06
CA ARG A 95 -18.67 9.60 11.29
C ARG A 95 -17.25 9.03 11.34
N GLU A 96 -16.82 8.37 10.26
CA GLU A 96 -15.44 7.84 10.12
C GLU A 96 -14.40 8.97 10.23
N LEU A 97 -14.71 10.18 9.78
CA LEU A 97 -13.80 11.32 9.85
C LEU A 97 -13.81 12.02 11.23
N LYS A 98 -14.94 11.97 11.95
CA LYS A 98 -15.10 12.67 13.24
C LYS A 98 -14.57 11.87 14.43
N ASP A 99 -14.66 10.54 14.38
CA ASP A 99 -14.09 9.67 15.43
C ASP A 99 -12.54 9.66 15.38
N GLU A 100 -11.97 10.27 14.34
CA GLU A 100 -10.57 10.09 13.95
C GLU A 100 -9.74 11.39 13.87
N ALA A 101 -10.39 12.56 13.99
CA ALA A 101 -9.79 13.90 14.10
C ALA A 101 -9.58 14.33 15.57
#